data_AF-J7S2C6-F1
#
_entry.id   AF-J7S2C6-F1
#
_cell.length_a   1.000
_cell.length_b   1.000
_cell.length_c   1.000
_cell.angle_alpha   90.00
_cell.angle_beta   90.00
_cell.angle_gamma   90.00
#
_symmetry.space_group_name_H-M   'P 1'
#
loop_
_entity.id
_entity.type
_entity.pdbx_description
1 polymer ?
#
loop_
_entity_poly.entity_id
_entity_poly.type
_entity_poly.pdbx_seq_one_letter_code
_entity_poly.pdbx_strand_id
1 'polypeptide(L)'
;MSIEAILIVNKSGGLIYHRDFNNKTSATHLNGNDYLILASTVHSVFAIASQVTPKALKLSPPKIDFTIPYHPYVGVPNPNSSNTSNRRTVSSQKLGSFKGPDFFNGPFTSWNKSGIRQLITDHFTMYIYQSLTGLKFVALGSSVAVLGKNAAVSNEVADNFLRKVYCVYSEYVMKDPFYSLEMPIKSKTFDQSVKSLVDNLL
;
A
#
# COMPACT_ATOMS: atom_id res chain seq x y z
N MET A 1 -8.87 -8.19 -5.04
CA MET A 1 -8.49 -6.79 -5.34
C MET A 1 -7.28 -6.89 -6.26
N SER A 2 -7.39 -6.44 -7.52
CA SER A 2 -6.24 -6.49 -8.44
C SER A 2 -5.47 -5.18 -8.36
N ILE A 3 -4.21 -5.24 -7.91
CA ILE A 3 -3.29 -4.09 -7.86
C ILE A 3 -2.46 -4.08 -9.14
N GLU A 4 -2.52 -2.97 -9.87
CA GLU A 4 -1.80 -2.77 -11.13
C GLU A 4 -0.46 -2.08 -10.92
N ALA A 5 -0.37 -1.15 -9.97
CA ALA A 5 0.84 -0.40 -9.70
C ALA A 5 0.96 0.01 -8.24
N ILE A 6 2.20 0.16 -7.78
CA ILE A 6 2.54 0.68 -6.45
C ILE A 6 3.53 1.82 -6.61
N LEU A 7 3.26 2.92 -5.91
CA LEU A 7 4.14 4.08 -5.86
C LEU A 7 4.47 4.41 -4.40
N ILE A 8 5.68 4.88 -4.15
CA ILE A 8 6.07 5.47 -2.87
C ILE A 8 6.51 6.89 -3.16
N VAL A 9 5.81 7.81 -2.52
CA VAL A 9 6.07 9.25 -2.58
C VAL A 9 6.68 9.66 -1.25
N ASN A 10 7.76 10.42 -1.33
CA ASN A 10 8.49 10.90 -0.16
C ASN A 10 7.70 11.95 0.62
N LYS A 11 8.30 12.46 1.70
CA LYS A 11 7.64 13.50 2.52
C LYS A 11 7.44 14.79 1.72
N SER A 12 8.40 15.10 0.85
CA SER A 12 8.48 16.31 0.01
C SER A 12 7.62 16.28 -1.26
N GLY A 13 6.94 15.16 -1.56
CA GLY A 13 6.13 14.99 -2.78
C GLY A 13 6.86 14.40 -4.00
N GLY A 14 8.13 14.03 -3.87
CA GLY A 14 8.90 13.35 -4.91
C GLY A 14 8.65 11.84 -4.96
N LEU A 15 8.64 11.27 -6.15
CA LEU A 15 8.57 9.82 -6.36
C LEU A 15 9.90 9.16 -6.02
N ILE A 16 9.89 8.21 -5.08
CA ILE A 16 11.09 7.42 -4.72
C ILE A 16 10.99 5.96 -5.16
N TYR A 17 9.79 5.48 -5.46
CA TYR A 17 9.58 4.13 -5.98
C TYR A 17 8.34 4.10 -6.85
N HIS A 18 8.43 3.43 -8.00
CA HIS A 18 7.26 3.03 -8.78
C HIS A 18 7.48 1.62 -9.30
N ARG A 19 6.41 0.84 -9.33
CA ARG A 19 6.42 -0.48 -9.93
C ARG A 19 5.06 -0.80 -10.50
N ASP A 20 5.06 -1.12 -11.79
CA ASP A 20 3.90 -1.62 -12.50
C ASP A 20 3.93 -3.15 -12.55
N PHE A 21 2.78 -3.75 -12.26
CA PHE A 21 2.53 -5.19 -12.23
C PHE A 21 1.61 -5.63 -13.37
N ASN A 22 0.95 -4.69 -14.05
CA ASN A 22 0.15 -5.00 -15.23
C ASN A 22 1.07 -5.31 -16.43
N ASN A 23 1.14 -6.59 -16.81
CA ASN A 23 2.02 -7.07 -17.88
C ASN A 23 1.29 -7.27 -19.21
N LYS A 24 -0.01 -6.93 -19.28
CA LYS A 24 -0.85 -7.19 -20.46
C LYS A 24 -1.84 -6.03 -20.65
N THR A 25 -1.78 -5.37 -21.81
CA THR A 25 -2.79 -4.43 -22.33
C THR A 25 -2.97 -3.09 -21.60
N SER A 26 -2.15 -2.08 -21.96
CA SER A 26 -2.56 -0.67 -22.00
C SER A 26 -1.64 0.10 -22.97
N ALA A 27 -2.24 0.75 -23.96
CA ALA A 27 -1.56 1.41 -25.09
C ALA A 27 -0.84 2.73 -24.72
N THR A 28 -0.71 3.05 -23.42
CA THR A 28 -0.04 4.27 -22.93
C THR A 28 0.69 3.96 -21.63
N HIS A 29 1.85 3.31 -21.73
CA HIS A 29 2.78 3.21 -20.61
C HIS A 29 3.28 4.63 -20.27
N LEU A 30 2.95 5.13 -19.07
CA LEU A 30 3.44 6.42 -18.60
C LEU A 30 4.96 6.39 -18.50
N ASN A 31 5.63 7.44 -18.95
CA ASN A 31 7.07 7.55 -18.83
C ASN A 31 7.44 7.79 -17.34
N GLY A 32 8.69 7.51 -16.95
CA GLY A 32 9.19 7.81 -15.61
C GLY A 32 9.01 9.28 -15.21
N ASN A 33 9.10 10.20 -16.18
CA ASN A 33 8.82 11.62 -15.97
C ASN A 33 7.34 11.90 -15.65
N ASP A 34 6.43 11.18 -16.30
CA ASP A 34 5.00 11.34 -16.04
C ASP A 34 4.64 10.82 -14.65
N TYR A 35 5.28 9.74 -14.20
CA TYR A 35 5.15 9.25 -12.83
C TYR A 35 5.70 10.23 -11.78
N LEU A 36 6.77 10.96 -12.09
CA LEU A 36 7.28 12.02 -11.22
C LEU A 36 6.26 13.16 -11.07
N ILE A 37 5.64 13.55 -12.19
CA ILE A 37 4.56 14.56 -12.19
C ILE A 37 3.36 14.02 -11.40
N LEU A 38 2.94 12.78 -11.64
CA LEU A 38 1.82 12.14 -10.95
C LEU A 38 2.04 12.10 -9.43
N ALA A 39 3.23 11.72 -8.96
CA ALA A 39 3.54 11.72 -7.54
C ALA A 39 3.41 13.12 -6.91
N SER A 40 3.91 14.14 -7.62
CA SER A 40 3.87 15.54 -7.18
C SER A 40 2.45 16.09 -7.16
N THR A 41 1.61 15.73 -8.15
CA THR A 41 0.20 16.14 -8.19
C THR A 41 -0.60 15.45 -7.10
N VAL A 42 -0.42 14.14 -6.89
CA VAL A 42 -1.06 13.41 -5.78
C VAL A 42 -0.68 14.02 -4.43
N HIS A 43 0.59 14.39 -4.24
CA HIS A 43 1.04 15.09 -3.04
C HIS A 43 0.36 16.45 -2.85
N SER A 44 0.24 17.23 -3.92
CA SER A 44 -0.41 18.53 -3.89
C SER A 44 -1.91 18.42 -3.58
N VAL A 45 -2.61 17.48 -4.23
CA VAL A 45 -4.03 17.18 -3.98
C VAL A 45 -4.24 16.72 -2.54
N PHE A 46 -3.33 15.89 -2.02
CA PHE A 46 -3.35 15.48 -0.61
C PHE A 46 -3.28 16.67 0.35
N ALA A 47 -2.38 17.63 0.08
CA ALA A 47 -2.26 18.85 0.88
C ALA A 47 -3.51 19.72 0.78
N ILE A 48 -4.05 19.92 -0.42
CA ILE A 48 -5.27 20.73 -0.64
C ILE A 48 -6.47 20.10 0.10
N ALA A 49 -6.67 18.79 -0.03
CA ALA A 49 -7.76 18.08 0.66
C ALA A 49 -7.69 18.25 2.19
N SER A 50 -6.47 18.32 2.76
CA SER A 50 -6.29 18.56 4.20
C SER A 50 -6.76 19.95 4.63
N GLN A 51 -6.60 20.96 3.75
CA GLN A 51 -7.04 22.33 4.02
C GLN A 51 -8.54 22.51 3.81
N VAL A 52 -9.09 21.91 2.74
CA VAL A 52 -10.51 21.97 2.34
C VAL A 52 -11.42 21.16 3.27
N THR A 53 -10.84 20.42 4.24
CA THR A 53 -11.60 19.68 5.25
C THR A 53 -12.64 20.60 5.95
N PRO A 54 -13.95 20.25 5.92
CA PRO A 54 -15.03 21.11 6.43
C PRO A 54 -14.83 21.57 7.87
N LYS A 55 -15.12 22.85 8.16
CA LYS A 55 -15.02 23.41 9.52
C LYS A 55 -15.91 22.70 10.54
N ALA A 56 -17.04 22.13 10.11
CA ALA A 56 -17.93 21.34 10.98
C ALA A 56 -17.20 20.15 11.63
N LEU A 57 -16.33 19.45 10.88
CA LEU A 57 -15.50 18.36 11.42
C LEU A 57 -14.39 18.86 12.36
N LYS A 58 -13.97 20.13 12.24
CA LYS A 58 -12.92 20.75 13.06
C LYS A 58 -13.47 21.28 14.39
N LEU A 59 -14.71 21.76 14.42
CA LEU A 59 -15.34 22.40 15.57
C LEU A 59 -16.01 21.40 16.52
N SER A 60 -16.67 20.38 15.96
CA SER A 60 -17.14 19.21 16.70
C SER A 60 -16.39 18.01 16.14
N PRO A 61 -15.19 17.66 16.65
CA PRO A 61 -14.56 16.43 16.21
C PRO A 61 -15.53 15.29 16.57
N PRO A 62 -16.17 14.62 15.59
CA PRO A 62 -16.85 13.39 15.91
C PRO A 62 -15.77 12.48 16.50
N LYS A 63 -16.15 11.56 17.40
CA LYS A 63 -15.25 10.50 17.84
C LYS A 63 -15.07 9.52 16.66
N ILE A 64 -14.40 9.98 15.61
CA ILE A 64 -14.13 9.21 14.41
C ILE A 64 -13.09 8.19 14.82
N ASP A 65 -13.51 6.93 14.84
CA ASP A 65 -12.59 5.85 15.10
C ASP A 65 -11.70 5.66 13.87
N PHE A 66 -10.42 5.93 14.02
CA PHE A 66 -9.41 5.71 12.98
C PHE A 66 -8.84 4.29 13.03
N THR A 67 -9.39 3.40 13.85
CA THR A 67 -9.00 1.99 13.84
C THR A 67 -9.47 1.30 12.56
N ILE A 68 -8.51 0.79 11.80
CA ILE A 68 -8.74 -0.09 10.68
C ILE A 68 -8.76 -1.52 11.22
N PRO A 69 -9.83 -2.30 10.96
CA PRO A 69 -9.89 -3.69 11.38
C PRO A 69 -8.78 -4.51 10.70
N TYR A 70 -8.33 -5.52 11.41
CA TYR A 70 -7.34 -6.46 10.87
C TYR A 70 -8.00 -7.43 9.90
N HIS A 71 -7.45 -7.49 8.69
CA HIS A 71 -7.80 -8.50 7.71
C HIS A 71 -6.64 -9.48 7.57
N PRO A 72 -6.82 -10.76 7.94
CA PRO A 72 -5.73 -11.73 7.97
C PRO A 72 -5.27 -12.12 6.56
N TYR A 73 -3.97 -12.38 6.43
CA TYR A 73 -3.35 -12.92 5.22
C TYR A 73 -3.45 -12.07 3.94
N VAL A 74 -3.74 -10.76 4.06
CA VAL A 74 -3.74 -9.85 2.89
C VAL A 74 -2.32 -9.75 2.29
N GLY A 75 -2.13 -10.24 1.07
CA GLY A 75 -0.82 -10.21 0.39
C GLY A 75 0.25 -11.13 1.00
N VAL A 76 -0.10 -12.02 1.93
CA VAL A 76 0.83 -13.04 2.45
C VAL A 76 0.20 -14.44 2.30
N PRO A 77 0.99 -15.51 2.15
CA PRO A 77 0.44 -16.84 1.92
C PRO A 77 -0.43 -17.28 3.10
N ASN A 78 -1.68 -17.69 2.83
CA ASN A 78 -2.56 -18.27 3.84
C ASN A 78 -2.22 -19.77 4.02
N PRO A 79 -1.73 -20.21 5.18
CA PRO A 79 -1.35 -21.60 5.42
C PRO A 79 -2.52 -22.59 5.31
N ASN A 80 -3.77 -22.11 5.42
CA ASN A 80 -4.97 -22.93 5.33
C ASN A 80 -5.56 -22.99 3.91
N SER A 81 -5.01 -22.26 2.93
CA SER A 81 -5.41 -22.38 1.53
C SER A 81 -4.68 -23.56 0.88
N SER A 82 -5.21 -24.76 1.10
CA SER A 82 -4.71 -25.97 0.47
C SER A 82 -5.13 -26.02 -1.01
N ASN A 83 -4.31 -25.48 -1.90
CA ASN A 83 -4.34 -25.95 -3.29
C ASN A 83 -3.74 -27.35 -3.34
N THR A 84 -4.60 -28.36 -3.40
CA THR A 84 -4.26 -29.77 -3.60
C THR A 84 -3.55 -29.95 -4.94
N SER A 85 -2.23 -29.89 -4.95
CA SER A 85 -1.40 -30.64 -5.90
C SER A 85 0.01 -30.86 -5.32
N ASN A 86 0.22 -32.09 -4.83
CA ASN A 86 1.49 -32.76 -4.60
C ASN A 86 2.77 -31.88 -4.49
N ARG A 87 3.13 -31.52 -3.26
CA ARG A 87 4.55 -31.47 -2.86
C ARG A 87 4.69 -31.79 -1.38
N ARG A 88 5.10 -33.04 -1.09
CA ARG A 88 5.76 -33.37 0.17
C ARG A 88 7.10 -32.65 0.20
N THR A 89 7.14 -31.48 0.80
CA THR A 89 8.33 -30.95 1.44
C THR A 89 7.94 -30.61 2.86
N VAL A 90 8.29 -31.52 3.77
CA VAL A 90 8.36 -31.21 5.20
C VAL A 90 9.30 -30.03 5.30
N SER A 91 8.77 -28.81 5.39
CA SER A 91 9.61 -27.67 5.71
C SER A 91 10.00 -27.86 7.16
N SER A 92 11.26 -28.21 7.39
CA SER A 92 11.89 -27.98 8.68
C SER A 92 11.54 -26.54 9.05
N GLN A 93 10.74 -26.35 10.10
CA GLN A 93 10.56 -25.04 10.68
C GLN A 93 11.96 -24.49 10.90
N LYS A 94 12.32 -23.46 10.14
CA LYS A 94 13.62 -22.81 10.23
C LYS A 94 13.65 -22.15 11.60
N LEU A 95 14.12 -22.90 12.59
CA LEU A 95 14.25 -22.52 13.98
C LEU A 95 15.10 -21.23 13.99
N GLY A 96 14.48 -20.08 14.23
CA GLY A 96 15.21 -18.81 14.34
C GLY A 96 14.61 -17.59 13.64
N SER A 97 13.53 -17.70 12.87
CA SER A 97 12.84 -16.49 12.38
C SER A 97 11.57 -16.25 13.18
N PHE A 98 11.63 -15.36 14.18
CA PHE A 98 10.49 -14.81 14.94
C PHE A 98 9.60 -13.92 14.04
N LYS A 99 9.29 -14.34 12.82
CA LYS A 99 8.27 -13.71 11.99
C LYS A 99 7.00 -14.52 12.19
N GLY A 100 5.95 -13.87 12.68
CA GLY A 100 4.63 -14.48 12.74
C GLY A 100 4.13 -14.87 11.35
N PRO A 101 3.00 -15.60 11.27
CA PRO A 101 2.41 -16.01 10.00
C PRO A 101 1.98 -14.81 9.12
N ASP A 102 1.74 -13.65 9.75
CA ASP A 102 1.53 -12.36 9.12
C ASP A 102 2.41 -11.30 9.82
N PHE A 103 2.67 -10.17 9.15
CA PHE A 103 3.43 -9.06 9.72
C PHE A 103 2.75 -8.44 10.95
N PHE A 104 1.42 -8.49 11.00
CA PHE A 104 0.59 -7.93 12.07
C PHE A 104 -0.58 -8.88 12.35
N ASN A 105 -1.00 -8.98 13.61
CA ASN A 105 -2.07 -9.90 14.05
C ASN A 105 -3.23 -9.18 14.76
N GLY A 106 -3.41 -7.87 14.52
CA GLY A 106 -4.39 -7.06 15.23
C GLY A 106 -4.71 -5.74 14.54
N PRO A 107 -5.84 -5.11 14.91
CA PRO A 107 -6.29 -3.85 14.31
C PRO A 107 -5.27 -2.74 14.58
N PHE A 108 -5.32 -1.68 13.76
CA PHE A 108 -4.39 -0.56 13.92
C PHE A 108 -5.02 0.77 13.62
N THR A 109 -4.47 1.81 14.23
CA THR A 109 -4.91 3.18 13.99
C THR A 109 -4.25 3.75 12.73
N SER A 110 -5.06 4.28 11.81
CA SER A 110 -4.56 5.05 10.68
C SER A 110 -3.94 6.36 11.14
N TRP A 111 -2.77 6.69 10.59
CA TRP A 111 -2.14 8.00 10.81
C TRP A 111 -2.74 9.09 9.90
N ASN A 112 -3.37 8.69 8.79
CA ASN A 112 -4.00 9.59 7.85
C ASN A 112 -5.36 10.06 8.39
N LYS A 113 -5.34 11.07 9.28
CA LYS A 113 -6.54 11.69 9.88
C LYS A 113 -7.15 12.81 9.03
N SER A 114 -6.46 13.25 7.98
CA SER A 114 -6.87 14.35 7.11
C SER A 114 -6.08 14.26 5.79
N GLY A 115 -6.67 14.75 4.71
CA GLY A 115 -6.15 14.63 3.36
C GLY A 115 -6.90 13.58 2.55
N ILE A 116 -6.41 13.31 1.35
CA ILE A 116 -7.01 12.29 0.47
C ILE A 116 -6.60 10.90 0.92
N ARG A 117 -7.56 9.99 1.08
CA ARG A 117 -7.33 8.56 1.37
C ARG A 117 -7.53 7.69 0.14
N GLN A 118 -8.46 8.09 -0.72
CA GLN A 118 -8.89 7.32 -1.87
C GLN A 118 -9.30 8.26 -2.99
N LEU A 119 -9.01 7.86 -4.23
CA LEU A 119 -9.49 8.48 -5.45
C LEU A 119 -10.10 7.36 -6.31
N ILE A 120 -11.39 7.46 -6.60
CA ILE A 120 -12.13 6.48 -7.39
C ILE A 120 -12.41 7.10 -8.76
N THR A 121 -12.11 6.35 -9.83
CA THR A 121 -12.48 6.69 -11.21
C THR A 121 -13.18 5.50 -11.85
N ASP A 122 -13.67 5.68 -13.07
CA ASP A 122 -14.31 4.61 -13.86
C ASP A 122 -13.32 3.53 -14.31
N HIS A 123 -12.01 3.80 -14.27
CA HIS A 123 -10.98 2.87 -14.74
C HIS A 123 -10.19 2.24 -13.61
N PHE A 124 -9.84 3.03 -12.60
CA PHE A 124 -9.00 2.58 -11.50
C PHE A 124 -9.40 3.23 -10.19
N THR A 125 -9.02 2.58 -9.10
CA THR A 125 -9.10 3.14 -7.75
C THR A 125 -7.69 3.29 -7.18
N MET A 126 -7.36 4.49 -6.75
CA MET A 126 -6.10 4.82 -6.09
C MET A 126 -6.33 4.88 -4.58
N TYR A 127 -5.51 4.14 -3.83
CA TYR A 127 -5.49 4.11 -2.37
C TYR A 127 -4.22 4.75 -1.85
N ILE A 128 -4.34 5.61 -0.83
CA ILE A 128 -3.22 6.40 -0.31
C ILE A 128 -3.09 6.19 1.20
N TYR A 129 -2.00 5.53 1.59
CA TYR A 129 -1.61 5.32 2.97
C TYR A 129 -0.44 6.23 3.33
N GLN A 130 -0.62 7.11 4.31
CA GLN A 130 0.46 7.94 4.85
C GLN A 130 1.02 7.33 6.13
N SER A 131 2.34 7.19 6.22
CA SER A 131 3.03 6.81 7.46
C SER A 131 3.20 8.02 8.40
N LEU A 132 3.44 7.76 9.68
CA LEU A 132 3.78 8.81 10.66
C LEU A 132 5.02 9.63 10.24
N THR A 133 5.96 9.01 9.52
CA THR A 133 7.17 9.68 9.01
C THR A 133 6.89 10.62 7.83
N GLY A 134 5.69 10.59 7.25
CA GLY A 134 5.27 11.46 6.14
C GLY A 134 5.41 10.86 4.74
N LEU A 135 5.90 9.62 4.63
CA LEU A 135 5.92 8.86 3.39
C LEU A 135 4.49 8.49 2.99
N LYS A 136 4.21 8.46 1.69
CA LYS A 136 2.90 8.13 1.14
C LYS A 136 3.05 6.92 0.23
N PHE A 137 2.41 5.84 0.61
CA PHE A 137 2.33 4.61 -0.15
C PHE A 137 1.02 4.64 -0.94
N VAL A 138 1.13 4.52 -2.25
CA VAL A 138 0.01 4.63 -3.17
C VAL A 138 -0.15 3.30 -3.90
N ALA A 139 -1.34 2.72 -3.89
CA ALA A 139 -1.67 1.55 -4.69
C ALA A 139 -2.74 1.91 -5.73
N LEU A 140 -2.50 1.56 -6.99
CA LEU A 140 -3.48 1.64 -8.06
C LEU A 140 -4.11 0.27 -8.25
N GLY A 141 -5.43 0.19 -8.12
CA GLY A 141 -6.21 -1.02 -8.36
C GLY A 141 -7.06 -0.92 -9.61
N SER A 142 -7.04 -1.97 -10.44
CA SER A 142 -7.86 -2.12 -11.66
C SER A 142 -9.35 -2.23 -11.36
N SER A 143 -9.67 -2.87 -10.24
CA SER A 143 -11.06 -3.07 -9.85
C SER A 143 -11.63 -1.75 -9.34
N VAL A 144 -12.57 -1.19 -10.08
CA VAL A 144 -13.36 -0.04 -9.64
C VAL A 144 -14.10 -0.44 -8.38
N ALA A 145 -13.81 0.24 -7.26
CA ALA A 145 -14.55 0.03 -6.03
C ALA A 145 -16.00 0.48 -6.25
N VAL A 146 -16.93 -0.46 -6.25
CA VAL A 146 -18.36 -0.16 -6.34
C VAL A 146 -18.79 0.56 -5.06
N LEU A 147 -19.27 1.80 -5.20
CA LEU A 147 -19.83 2.61 -4.11
C LEU A 147 -20.90 1.81 -3.36
N GLY A 148 -20.66 1.47 -2.09
CA GLY A 148 -21.55 0.65 -1.27
C GLY A 148 -20.83 0.00 -0.07
N LYS A 149 -21.49 -0.92 0.65
CA LYS A 149 -20.88 -1.61 1.82
C LYS A 149 -19.59 -2.37 1.47
N ASN A 150 -19.47 -2.85 0.24
CA ASN A 150 -18.26 -3.54 -0.24
C ASN A 150 -17.06 -2.59 -0.42
N ALA A 151 -17.30 -1.28 -0.58
CA ALA A 151 -16.24 -0.28 -0.68
C ALA A 151 -15.47 -0.11 0.64
N ALA A 152 -16.16 -0.20 1.78
CA ALA A 152 -15.50 -0.11 3.09
C ALA A 152 -14.47 -1.24 3.28
N VAL A 153 -14.87 -2.47 2.93
CA VAL A 153 -13.98 -3.64 3.03
C VAL A 153 -12.80 -3.53 2.08
N SER A 154 -13.00 -3.10 0.82
CA SER A 154 -11.87 -2.92 -0.12
C SER A 154 -10.88 -1.86 0.39
N ASN A 155 -11.36 -0.80 1.03
CA ASN A 155 -10.53 0.25 1.60
C ASN A 155 -9.69 -0.29 2.78
N GLU A 156 -10.31 -1.07 3.66
CA GLU A 156 -9.61 -1.70 4.80
C GLU A 156 -8.57 -2.72 4.34
N VAL A 157 -8.88 -3.52 3.31
CA VAL A 157 -7.93 -4.47 2.71
C VAL A 157 -6.75 -3.72 2.08
N ALA A 158 -7.01 -2.63 1.36
CA ALA A 158 -5.97 -1.77 0.79
C ALA A 158 -5.07 -1.15 1.86
N ASP A 159 -5.65 -0.63 2.95
CA ASP A 159 -4.90 -0.07 4.07
C ASP A 159 -4.03 -1.13 4.77
N ASN A 160 -4.54 -2.34 5.00
CA ASN A 160 -3.77 -3.45 5.55
C ASN A 160 -2.61 -3.85 4.60
N PHE A 161 -2.88 -3.91 3.30
CA PHE A 161 -1.86 -4.19 2.28
C PHE A 161 -0.75 -3.14 2.27
N LEU A 162 -1.10 -1.85 2.18
CA LEU A 162 -0.14 -0.75 2.15
C LEU A 162 0.69 -0.66 3.44
N ARG A 163 0.09 -1.01 4.59
CA ARG A 163 0.83 -1.13 5.86
C ARG A 163 1.88 -2.24 5.81
N LYS A 164 1.61 -3.37 5.16
CA LYS A 164 2.60 -4.44 4.97
C LYS A 164 3.71 -3.99 4.03
N VAL A 165 3.39 -3.28 2.95
CA VAL A 165 4.40 -2.66 2.07
C VAL A 165 5.28 -1.69 2.86
N TYR A 166 4.71 -0.89 3.77
CA TYR A 166 5.49 -0.05 4.69
C TYR A 166 6.43 -0.86 5.60
N CYS A 167 6.02 -2.04 6.06
CA CYS A 167 6.89 -2.93 6.84
C CYS A 167 8.02 -3.54 5.97
N VAL A 168 7.73 -3.89 4.72
CA VAL A 168 8.76 -4.35 3.77
C VAL A 168 9.74 -3.22 3.45
N TYR A 169 9.26 -1.98 3.34
CA TYR A 169 10.11 -0.80 3.20
C TYR A 169 11.05 -0.62 4.40
N SER A 170 10.53 -0.71 5.64
CA SER A 170 11.36 -0.60 6.83
C SER A 170 12.38 -1.74 6.97
N GLU A 171 12.07 -2.92 6.44
CA GLU A 171 13.00 -4.05 6.50
C GLU A 171 14.11 -3.98 5.45
N TYR A 172 13.81 -3.66 4.20
CA TYR A 172 14.81 -3.73 3.13
C TYR A 172 15.45 -2.39 2.81
N VAL A 173 14.74 -1.28 2.99
CA VAL A 173 15.22 0.05 2.59
C VAL A 173 15.84 0.78 3.77
N MET A 174 15.21 0.75 4.95
CA MET A 174 15.75 1.43 6.13
C MET A 174 16.91 0.68 6.80
N LYS A 175 17.06 -0.63 6.54
CA LYS A 175 18.19 -1.41 7.05
C LYS A 175 19.42 -1.39 6.13
N ASP A 176 19.31 -0.83 4.93
CA ASP A 176 20.45 -0.68 4.03
C ASP A 176 21.30 0.53 4.46
N PRO A 177 22.53 0.33 4.98
CA PRO A 177 23.37 1.42 5.47
C PRO A 177 23.83 2.37 4.36
N PHE A 178 23.72 1.97 3.09
CA PHE A 178 24.12 2.79 1.94
C PHE A 178 22.93 3.52 1.30
N TYR A 179 21.71 3.28 1.77
CA TYR A 179 20.54 3.97 1.25
C TYR A 179 20.45 5.39 1.80
N SER A 180 20.51 6.37 0.90
CA SER A 180 20.23 7.76 1.22
C SER A 180 18.72 8.01 1.20
N LEU A 181 18.19 8.59 2.28
CA LEU A 181 16.77 8.93 2.38
C LEU A 181 16.34 9.89 1.27
N GLU A 182 15.06 9.85 0.90
CA GLU A 182 14.42 10.68 -0.13
C GLU A 182 14.95 10.45 -1.57
N MET A 183 15.86 9.48 -1.78
CA MET A 183 16.36 9.09 -3.11
C MET A 183 15.61 7.88 -3.68
N PRO A 184 15.62 7.68 -5.01
CA PRO A 184 14.99 6.53 -5.64
C PRO A 184 15.50 5.19 -5.10
N ILE A 185 14.57 4.29 -4.75
CA ILE A 185 14.86 2.96 -4.22
C ILE A 185 15.25 2.04 -5.37
N LYS A 186 16.46 1.47 -5.34
CA LYS A 186 16.99 0.55 -6.37
C LYS A 186 17.32 -0.84 -5.79
N SER A 187 16.58 -1.27 -4.78
CA SER A 187 16.83 -2.54 -4.09
C SER A 187 16.09 -3.70 -4.76
N LYS A 188 16.84 -4.66 -5.30
CA LYS A 188 16.27 -5.87 -5.93
C LYS A 188 15.50 -6.75 -4.95
N THR A 189 15.94 -6.81 -3.69
CA THR A 189 15.26 -7.60 -2.66
C THR A 189 13.93 -6.98 -2.30
N PHE A 190 13.88 -5.64 -2.23
CA PHE A 190 12.62 -4.91 -2.04
C PHE A 190 11.63 -5.19 -3.17
N ASP A 191 12.07 -5.11 -4.43
CA ASP A 191 11.23 -5.42 -5.59
C ASP A 191 10.64 -6.84 -5.55
N GLN A 192 11.46 -7.83 -5.18
CA GLN A 192 11.02 -9.21 -5.07
C GLN A 192 9.98 -9.39 -3.96
N SER A 193 10.18 -8.78 -2.81
CA SER A 193 9.23 -8.85 -1.69
C SER A 193 7.92 -8.15 -2.01
N VAL A 194 7.95 -6.96 -2.60
CA VAL A 194 6.72 -6.26 -3.02
C VAL A 194 5.98 -7.04 -4.10
N LYS A 195 6.70 -7.58 -5.08
CA LYS A 195 6.09 -8.43 -6.11
C LYS A 195 5.42 -9.66 -5.50
N SER A 196 6.09 -10.36 -4.58
CA SER A 196 5.49 -11.50 -3.88
C SER A 196 4.24 -11.09 -3.09
N LEU A 197 4.21 -9.91 -2.47
CA LEU A 197 3.02 -9.40 -1.78
C LEU A 197 1.85 -9.19 -2.74
N VAL A 198 2.11 -8.63 -3.93
CA VAL A 198 1.09 -8.39 -4.95
C VAL A 198 0.58 -9.71 -5.55
N ASP A 199 1.49 -10.63 -5.86
CA ASP A 199 1.14 -11.94 -6.43
C ASP A 199 0.25 -12.77 -5.49
N ASN A 200 0.41 -12.61 -4.16
CA ASN A 200 -0.45 -13.27 -3.16
C ASN A 200 -1.82 -12.58 -2.96
N LEU A 201 -2.02 -11.38 -3.53
CA LEU A 201 -3.28 -10.64 -3.47
C LEU A 201 -4.17 -10.90 -4.70
N LEU A 202 -3.56 -11.31 -5.81
CA LEU A 202 -4.20 -11.72 -7.06
C LEU A 202 -4.73 -13.16 -6.96
#